data_AF-A0A8X7PM39-F1
#
_entry.id   AF-A0A8X7PM39-F1
#
_cell.length_a   1.000
_cell.length_b   1.000
_cell.length_c   1.000
_cell.angle_alpha   90.00
_cell.angle_beta   90.00
_cell.angle_gamma   90.00
#
_symmetry.space_group_name_H-M   'P 1'
#
loop_
_entity.id
_entity.type
_entity.pdbx_description
1 polymer ?
#
loop_
_entity_poly.entity_id
_entity_poly.type
_entity_poly.pdbx_seq_one_letter_code
_entity_poly.pdbx_strand_id
1 'polypeptide(L)'
;MGISDHHNPLSSVLKQLQRQASIDDSGKKRKCDNGAQSESSQAASDLGESPTKHPPGVKPSKAASGKRSIADQEASKAASAEFLAMCSIKERDLAVKERDLAVQESVKKMDLLDRLIAKPEPLSESEEALKQKLITEMLSK
;
A
#
# COMPACT_ATOMS: atom_id res chain seq x y z
N MET A 1 11.71 -52.11 3.71
CA MET A 1 12.03 -50.68 3.96
C MET A 1 10.93 -49.83 3.36
N GLY A 2 10.08 -49.20 4.17
CA GLY A 2 9.13 -48.18 3.70
C GLY A 2 9.64 -46.83 4.19
N ILE A 3 10.02 -45.95 3.26
CA ILE A 3 10.40 -44.58 3.59
C ILE A 3 9.08 -43.81 3.70
N SER A 4 8.67 -43.48 4.92
CA SER A 4 7.51 -42.64 5.16
C SER A 4 7.85 -41.21 4.73
N ASP A 5 7.26 -40.75 3.63
CA ASP A 5 7.41 -39.38 3.15
C ASP A 5 6.84 -38.38 4.17
N HIS A 6 7.72 -37.72 4.91
CA HIS A 6 7.34 -36.67 5.83
C HIS A 6 7.01 -35.39 5.01
N HIS A 7 5.72 -35.14 4.82
CA HIS A 7 5.23 -33.93 4.16
C HIS A 7 5.62 -32.69 4.96
N ASN A 8 6.60 -31.93 4.47
CA ASN A 8 7.04 -30.67 5.09
C ASN A 8 6.06 -29.53 4.73
N PRO A 9 5.27 -29.01 5.69
CA PRO A 9 4.25 -28.00 5.43
C PRO A 9 4.82 -26.69 4.88
N LEU A 10 6.07 -26.36 5.19
CA LEU A 10 6.72 -25.13 4.71
C LEU A 10 6.93 -25.15 3.19
N SER A 11 7.11 -26.33 2.60
CA SER A 11 7.28 -26.49 1.15
C SER A 11 5.99 -26.22 0.37
N SER A 12 4.84 -26.53 0.97
CA SER A 12 3.52 -26.28 0.37
C SER A 12 3.18 -24.79 0.38
N VAL A 13 3.52 -24.09 1.46
CA VAL A 13 3.29 -22.64 1.60
C VAL A 13 4.11 -21.87 0.57
N LEU A 14 5.38 -22.23 0.38
CA LEU A 14 6.25 -21.63 -0.64
C LEU A 14 5.71 -21.83 -2.07
N LYS A 15 5.22 -23.04 -2.39
CA LYS A 15 4.60 -23.32 -3.71
C LYS A 15 3.29 -22.56 -3.93
N GLN A 16 2.53 -22.29 -2.87
CA GLN A 16 1.29 -21.52 -2.97
C GLN A 16 1.57 -20.04 -3.25
N LEU A 17 2.60 -19.46 -2.62
CA LEU A 17 2.96 -18.06 -2.78
C LEU A 17 3.47 -17.73 -4.20
N GLN A 18 4.18 -18.68 -4.84
CA GLN A 18 4.67 -18.53 -6.21
C GLN A 18 3.53 -18.44 -7.26
N ARG A 19 2.34 -18.99 -6.96
CA ARG A 19 1.22 -19.01 -7.90
C ARG A 19 0.46 -17.68 -8.00
N GLN A 20 0.67 -16.74 -7.08
CA GLN A 20 -0.09 -15.48 -7.05
C GLN A 20 0.57 -14.34 -7.85
N ALA A 21 1.74 -14.57 -8.47
CA ALA A 21 2.50 -13.53 -9.16
C ALA A 21 2.50 -13.71 -10.69
N SER A 22 1.38 -13.41 -11.35
CA SER A 22 1.36 -12.90 -12.74
C SER A 22 -0.07 -12.54 -13.16
N ILE A 23 -0.48 -11.29 -12.96
CA ILE A 23 -1.55 -10.69 -13.76
C ILE A 23 -1.07 -9.30 -14.17
N ASP A 24 -0.44 -9.23 -15.33
CA ASP A 24 -0.51 -8.02 -16.17
C ASP A 24 -0.26 -8.38 -17.64
N ASP A 25 -0.96 -7.65 -18.50
CA ASP A 25 -0.91 -7.57 -19.96
C ASP A 25 -1.80 -8.51 -20.80
N SER A 26 -2.95 -7.98 -21.26
CA SER A 26 -3.36 -8.16 -22.67
C SER A 26 -4.38 -7.07 -23.08
N GLY A 27 -3.90 -6.04 -23.78
CA GLY A 27 -4.73 -4.96 -24.33
C GLY A 27 -5.58 -5.40 -25.55
N LYS A 28 -6.79 -4.82 -25.69
CA LYS A 28 -7.59 -4.92 -26.92
C LYS A 28 -8.19 -3.57 -27.33
N LYS A 29 -7.57 -2.97 -28.35
CA LYS A 29 -7.97 -1.73 -29.04
C LYS A 29 -9.31 -1.93 -29.77
N ARG A 30 -10.21 -0.94 -29.71
CA ARG A 30 -11.16 -0.65 -30.80
C ARG A 30 -11.18 0.84 -31.10
N LYS A 31 -11.05 1.13 -32.39
CA LYS A 31 -10.93 2.43 -33.06
C LYS A 31 -12.32 2.83 -33.59
N CYS A 32 -12.69 4.10 -33.51
CA CYS A 32 -13.60 4.76 -34.45
C CYS A 32 -13.46 6.28 -34.33
N ASP A 33 -13.70 6.93 -35.46
CA ASP A 33 -13.16 8.19 -35.94
C ASP A 33 -14.31 9.15 -36.31
N ASN A 34 -13.99 10.44 -36.32
CA ASN A 34 -14.59 11.55 -37.08
C ASN A 34 -16.08 11.94 -36.94
N GLY A 35 -16.34 13.24 -36.81
CA GLY A 35 -17.65 13.85 -37.11
C GLY A 35 -17.95 15.16 -36.36
N ALA A 36 -17.61 16.29 -36.98
CA ALA A 36 -17.83 17.67 -36.50
C ALA A 36 -19.26 18.20 -36.71
N GLN A 37 -19.47 19.48 -36.33
CA GLN A 37 -20.57 20.44 -36.63
C GLN A 37 -21.63 20.57 -35.50
N SER A 38 -21.68 21.65 -34.71
CA SER A 38 -22.06 23.06 -34.96
C SER A 38 -23.48 23.38 -34.46
N GLU A 39 -23.52 24.38 -33.55
CA GLU A 39 -24.49 25.48 -33.34
C GLU A 39 -26.02 25.27 -33.45
N SER A 40 -26.77 25.73 -32.43
CA SER A 40 -27.71 26.88 -32.53
C SER A 40 -28.68 26.99 -31.32
N SER A 41 -29.20 28.21 -31.15
CA SER A 41 -29.76 28.88 -29.97
C SER A 41 -31.23 28.59 -29.58
N GLN A 42 -31.52 28.93 -28.31
CA GLN A 42 -32.76 29.52 -27.73
C GLN A 42 -34.11 28.79 -27.85
N ALA A 43 -34.82 28.62 -26.72
CA ALA A 43 -35.80 29.61 -26.21
C ALA A 43 -36.57 29.07 -24.98
N ALA A 44 -37.03 30.02 -24.16
CA ALA A 44 -37.68 29.84 -22.87
C ALA A 44 -39.10 29.25 -22.93
N SER A 45 -39.52 28.53 -21.89
CA SER A 45 -40.85 28.70 -21.30
C SER A 45 -40.88 28.20 -19.86
N ASP A 46 -41.50 29.06 -19.05
CA ASP A 46 -41.87 28.95 -17.64
C ASP A 46 -42.70 27.68 -17.32
N LEU A 47 -42.92 27.44 -16.04
CA LEU A 47 -43.84 26.52 -15.36
C LEU A 47 -43.19 25.35 -14.61
N GLY A 48 -43.14 25.52 -13.29
CA GLY A 48 -43.46 24.45 -12.34
C GLY A 48 -42.28 23.62 -11.86
N GLU A 49 -41.90 23.88 -10.62
CA GLU A 49 -41.04 23.06 -9.77
C GLU A 49 -41.41 21.56 -9.83
N SER A 50 -40.51 20.73 -10.39
CA SER A 50 -40.16 19.34 -9.99
C SER A 50 -39.62 18.49 -11.17
N PRO A 51 -39.11 17.29 -10.88
CA PRO A 51 -37.71 16.93 -10.65
C PRO A 51 -36.87 16.90 -11.95
N THR A 52 -35.55 16.97 -11.82
CA THR A 52 -34.55 16.85 -12.90
C THR A 52 -34.92 15.81 -13.97
N LYS A 53 -35.58 16.26 -15.05
CA LYS A 53 -35.92 15.44 -16.21
C LYS A 53 -34.64 15.17 -16.99
N HIS A 54 -34.13 13.95 -16.85
CA HIS A 54 -33.04 13.47 -17.69
C HIS A 54 -33.42 13.60 -19.17
N PRO A 55 -32.45 13.94 -20.04
CA PRO A 55 -32.73 14.15 -21.45
C PRO A 55 -33.34 12.89 -22.10
N PRO A 56 -34.24 13.05 -23.09
CA PRO A 56 -34.91 11.94 -23.75
C PRO A 56 -33.88 10.95 -24.30
N GLY A 57 -33.91 9.70 -23.83
CA GLY A 57 -32.99 8.64 -24.25
C GLY A 57 -32.03 8.15 -23.15
N VAL A 58 -31.91 8.86 -22.03
CA VAL A 58 -31.12 8.39 -20.88
C VAL A 58 -32.04 7.63 -19.93
N LYS A 59 -31.92 6.30 -19.90
CA LYS A 59 -32.63 5.48 -18.91
C LYS A 59 -32.08 5.84 -17.52
N PRO A 60 -32.94 6.14 -16.53
CA PRO A 60 -32.48 6.23 -15.16
C PRO A 60 -31.86 4.88 -14.77
N SER A 61 -30.66 4.91 -14.18
CA SER A 61 -30.11 3.71 -13.56
C SER A 61 -31.11 3.26 -12.50
N LYS A 62 -31.60 2.03 -12.61
CA LYS A 62 -32.46 1.43 -11.59
C LYS A 62 -31.61 1.35 -10.32
N ALA A 63 -31.82 2.29 -9.41
CA ALA A 63 -31.20 2.24 -8.09
C ALA A 63 -31.60 0.90 -7.47
N ALA A 64 -30.63 0.00 -7.32
CA ALA A 64 -30.81 -1.25 -6.60
C ALA A 64 -30.90 -0.95 -5.09
N SER A 65 -31.92 -0.19 -4.70
CA SER A 65 -32.35 -0.06 -3.30
C SER A 65 -33.23 -1.27 -2.96
N GLY A 66 -32.70 -2.47 -3.21
CA GLY A 66 -33.22 -3.70 -2.65
C GLY A 66 -32.63 -3.85 -1.26
N LYS A 67 -33.43 -4.24 -0.26
CA LYS A 67 -32.94 -4.60 1.07
C LYS A 67 -31.76 -5.56 0.90
N ARG A 68 -30.54 -5.12 1.27
CA ARG A 68 -29.36 -6.01 1.23
C ARG A 68 -29.68 -7.26 2.03
N SER A 69 -29.40 -8.43 1.47
CA SER A 69 -29.65 -9.66 2.20
C SER A 69 -28.73 -9.75 3.41
N ILE A 70 -29.12 -10.53 4.42
CA ILE A 70 -28.26 -10.79 5.58
C ILE A 70 -26.92 -11.38 5.13
N ALA A 71 -26.92 -12.19 4.06
CA ALA A 71 -25.71 -12.73 3.46
C ALA A 71 -24.81 -11.63 2.86
N ASP A 72 -25.38 -10.64 2.16
CA ASP A 72 -24.60 -9.51 1.63
C ASP A 72 -24.01 -8.64 2.75
N GLN A 73 -24.75 -8.48 3.85
CA GLN A 73 -24.27 -7.74 5.02
C GLN A 73 -23.10 -8.47 5.70
N GLU A 74 -23.20 -9.79 5.87
CA GLU A 74 -22.14 -10.59 6.48
C GLU A 74 -20.90 -10.63 5.57
N ALA A 75 -21.08 -10.77 4.26
CA ALA A 75 -19.98 -10.69 3.28
C ALA A 75 -19.30 -9.31 3.33
N SER A 76 -20.06 -8.22 3.42
CA SER A 76 -19.52 -6.86 3.57
C SER A 76 -18.76 -6.68 4.88
N LYS A 77 -19.22 -7.29 5.97
CA LYS A 77 -18.57 -7.25 7.29
C LYS A 77 -17.28 -8.05 7.29
N ALA A 78 -17.28 -9.24 6.68
CA ALA A 78 -16.09 -10.06 6.50
C ALA A 78 -15.03 -9.33 5.66
N ALA A 79 -15.42 -8.74 4.53
CA ALA A 79 -14.52 -7.94 3.70
C ALA A 79 -13.94 -6.73 4.45
N SER A 80 -14.76 -6.05 5.28
CA SER A 80 -14.28 -4.97 6.13
C SER A 80 -13.31 -5.46 7.19
N ALA A 81 -13.56 -6.62 7.80
CA ALA A 81 -12.68 -7.21 8.81
C ALA A 81 -11.33 -7.61 8.19
N GLU A 82 -11.34 -8.21 7.00
CA GLU A 82 -10.12 -8.53 6.25
C GLU A 82 -9.31 -7.29 5.90
N PHE A 83 -9.97 -6.21 5.46
CA PHE A 83 -9.30 -4.95 5.19
C PHE A 83 -8.64 -4.37 6.44
N LEU A 84 -9.35 -4.33 7.57
CA LEU A 84 -8.80 -3.87 8.84
C LEU A 84 -7.63 -4.73 9.30
N ALA A 85 -7.70 -6.05 9.12
CA ALA A 85 -6.59 -6.95 9.42
C ALA A 85 -5.35 -6.63 8.57
N MET A 86 -5.52 -6.38 7.27
CA MET A 86 -4.41 -5.96 6.39
C MET A 86 -3.81 -4.62 6.82
N CYS A 87 -4.64 -3.63 7.17
CA CYS A 87 -4.15 -2.34 7.68
C CYS A 87 -3.35 -2.52 8.97
N SER A 88 -3.85 -3.32 9.91
CA SER A 88 -3.14 -3.61 11.16
C SER A 88 -1.81 -4.32 10.94
N ILE A 89 -1.73 -5.25 9.98
CA ILE A 89 -0.46 -5.88 9.59
C ILE A 89 0.52 -4.83 9.06
N LYS A 90 0.08 -3.96 8.15
CA LYS A 90 0.92 -2.90 7.56
C LYS A 90 1.43 -1.93 8.62
N GLU A 91 0.59 -1.51 9.55
CA GLU A 91 0.97 -0.65 10.67
C GLU A 91 2.08 -1.29 11.52
N ARG A 92 1.93 -2.58 11.85
CA ARG A 92 2.96 -3.32 12.59
C ARG A 92 4.26 -3.45 11.80
N ASP A 93 4.19 -3.72 10.50
CA ASP A 93 5.37 -3.81 9.64
C ASP A 93 6.12 -2.49 9.54
N LEU A 94 5.40 -1.36 9.47
CA LEU A 94 6.01 -0.03 9.49
C LEU A 94 6.68 0.27 10.83
N ALA A 95 6.03 -0.07 11.94
CA ALA A 95 6.61 0.11 13.27
C ALA A 95 7.86 -0.75 13.49
N VAL A 96 7.90 -1.97 12.93
CA VAL A 96 9.11 -2.81 12.94
C VAL A 96 10.22 -2.14 12.12
N LYS A 97 9.92 -1.69 10.90
CA LYS A 97 10.92 -1.03 10.03
C LYS A 97 11.50 0.23 10.67
N GLU A 98 10.69 1.03 11.35
CA GLU A 98 11.17 2.22 12.06
C GLU A 98 12.17 1.85 13.17
N ARG A 99 11.82 0.84 13.97
CA ARG A 99 12.73 0.32 15.01
C ARG A 99 14.01 -0.26 14.43
N ASP A 100 13.92 -1.02 13.35
CA ASP A 100 15.08 -1.62 12.69
C ASP A 100 15.99 -0.55 12.09
N LEU A 101 15.43 0.51 11.50
CA LEU A 101 16.18 1.67 11.01
C LEU A 101 16.89 2.40 12.16
N ALA A 102 16.22 2.62 13.29
CA ALA A 102 16.82 3.25 14.47
C ALA A 102 17.97 2.42 15.06
N VAL A 103 17.81 1.08 15.11
CA VAL A 103 18.89 0.16 15.52
C VAL A 103 20.04 0.19 14.51
N GLN A 104 19.75 0.21 13.21
CA GLN A 104 20.80 0.29 12.20
C GLN A 104 21.61 1.59 12.31
N GLU A 105 20.96 2.71 12.62
CA GLU A 105 21.63 3.98 12.86
C GLU A 105 22.58 3.93 14.06
N SER A 106 22.15 3.32 15.18
CA SER A 106 23.01 3.17 16.36
C SER A 106 24.19 2.23 16.11
N VAL A 107 23.98 1.13 15.37
CA VAL A 107 25.05 0.20 14.96
C VAL A 107 26.07 0.92 14.09
N LYS A 108 25.64 1.69 13.08
CA LYS A 108 26.57 2.45 12.21
C LYS A 108 27.41 3.47 12.97
N LYS A 109 26.83 4.13 13.97
CA LYS A 109 27.56 5.07 14.85
C LYS A 109 28.57 4.33 15.73
N MET A 110 28.19 3.18 16.30
CA MET A 110 29.10 2.33 17.07
C MET A 110 30.27 1.83 16.21
N ASP A 111 29.99 1.28 15.03
CA ASP A 111 31.02 0.80 14.10
C ASP A 111 32.00 1.92 13.72
N LEU A 112 31.49 3.13 13.47
CA LEU A 112 32.32 4.28 13.18
C LEU A 112 33.21 4.64 14.39
N LEU A 113 32.66 4.62 15.60
CA LEU A 113 33.37 4.91 16.84
C LEU A 113 34.46 3.86 17.12
N ASP A 114 34.15 2.57 16.96
CA ASP A 114 35.09 1.47 17.16
C ASP A 114 36.29 1.61 16.22
N ARG A 115 36.05 1.96 14.96
CA ARG A 115 37.14 2.22 13.98
C ARG A 115 38.00 3.41 14.38
N LEU A 116 37.42 4.47 14.96
CA LEU A 116 38.20 5.62 15.44
C LEU A 116 39.04 5.26 16.66
N ILE A 117 38.50 4.46 17.59
CA ILE A 117 39.21 4.02 18.79
C ILE A 117 40.32 3.02 18.45
N ALA A 118 40.12 2.18 17.43
CA ALA A 118 41.11 1.18 17.00
C ALA A 118 42.32 1.77 16.26
N LYS A 119 42.30 3.05 15.89
CA LYS A 119 43.45 3.69 15.23
C LYS A 119 44.64 3.75 16.20
N PRO A 120 45.81 3.20 15.84
CA PRO A 120 47.00 3.25 16.69
C PRO A 120 47.72 4.61 16.61
N GLU A 121 47.45 5.40 15.57
CA GLU A 121 48.02 6.74 15.37
C GLU A 121 47.24 7.79 16.19
N PRO A 122 47.89 8.85 16.69
CA PRO A 122 47.18 9.97 17.29
C PRO A 122 46.10 10.51 16.35
N LEU A 123 44.90 10.71 16.88
CA LEU A 123 43.80 11.27 16.11
C LEU A 123 44.07 12.75 15.82
N SER A 124 43.63 13.20 14.64
CA SER A 124 43.59 14.64 14.37
C SER A 124 42.53 15.32 15.24
N GLU A 125 42.66 16.64 15.47
CA GLU A 125 41.72 17.42 16.28
C GLU A 125 40.26 17.25 15.83
N SER A 126 40.02 17.18 14.51
CA SER A 126 38.68 16.98 13.95
C SER A 126 38.11 15.58 14.22
N GLU A 127 38.96 14.56 14.21
CA GLU A 127 38.57 13.18 14.55
C GLU A 127 38.32 13.01 16.05
N GLU A 128 39.11 13.67 16.89
CA GLU A 128 38.85 13.71 18.34
C GLU A 128 37.52 14.37 18.64
N ALA A 129 37.24 15.53 18.01
CA ALA A 129 35.95 16.21 18.14
C ALA A 129 34.79 15.33 17.68
N LEU A 130 34.94 14.61 16.57
CA LEU A 130 33.95 13.65 16.08
C LEU A 130 33.74 12.49 17.05
N LYS A 131 34.82 11.92 17.59
CA LYS A 131 34.79 10.84 18.59
C LYS A 131 33.98 11.27 19.81
N GLN A 132 34.26 12.46 20.35
CA GLN A 132 33.54 13.01 21.51
C GLN A 132 32.08 13.26 21.21
N LYS A 133 31.77 13.80 20.03
CA LYS A 133 30.38 14.00 19.59
C LYS A 133 29.60 12.68 19.53
N LEU A 134 30.17 11.63 18.94
CA LEU A 134 29.53 10.31 18.84
C LEU A 134 29.29 9.70 20.22
N ILE A 135 30.29 9.75 21.12
CA ILE A 135 30.14 9.27 22.51
C ILE A 135 29.01 10.03 23.21
N THR A 136 28.99 11.37 23.10
CA THR A 136 27.97 12.20 23.74
C THR A 136 26.58 11.84 23.23
N GLU A 137 26.40 11.80 21.91
CA GLU A 137 25.11 11.49 21.28
C GLU A 137 24.60 10.08 21.60
N MET A 138 25.49 9.10 21.77
CA MET A 138 25.12 7.73 22.13
C MET A 138 24.75 7.59 23.61
N LEU A 139 25.35 8.38 24.49
CA LEU A 139 25.08 8.38 25.94
C LEU A 139 23.94 9.33 26.34
N SER A 140 23.55 10.28 25.48
CA SER A 140 22.47 11.24 25.75
C SER A 140 21.08 10.75 25.34
N LYS A 141 20.91 9.45 25.08
CA LYS A 141 19.65 8.83 24.64
C LYS A 141 18.76 8.38 25.79
#